data_AF-A0A5E7WP98-F1
#
_entry.id   AF-A0A5E7WP98-F1
#
_cell.length_a   1.000
_cell.length_b   1.000
_cell.length_c   1.000
_cell.angle_alpha   90.00
_cell.angle_beta   90.00
_cell.angle_gamma   90.00
#
_symmetry.space_group_name_H-M   'P 1'
#
loop_
_entity.id
_entity.type
_entity.pdbx_description
1 polymer ?
#
loop_
_entity_poly.entity_id
_entity_poly.type
_entity_poly.pdbx_seq_one_letter_code
_entity_poly.pdbx_strand_id
1 'polypeptide(L)' 'MASINIRIDDDLKQHSFAELEKLGVTPSELLRQTLQYVTERGKLPFKSSITQRRG' A
#
# COMPACT_ATOMS: atom_id res chain seq x y z
N MET A 1 4.76 -3.77 -18.64
CA MET A 1 4.19 -3.49 -17.30
C MET A 1 4.82 -4.47 -16.33
N ALA A 2 5.32 -4.01 -15.18
CA ALA A 2 5.80 -4.90 -14.12
C ALA A 2 4.64 -5.25 -13.19
N SER A 3 4.54 -6.52 -12.79
CA SER A 3 3.52 -6.99 -11.83
C SER A 3 4.16 -7.18 -10.47
N ILE A 4 3.56 -6.61 -9.43
CA ILE A 4 4.01 -6.75 -8.04
C ILE A 4 2.99 -7.66 -7.34
N ASN A 5 3.43 -8.80 -6.84
CA ASN A 5 2.58 -9.69 -6.04
C ASN A 5 2.80 -9.41 -4.56
N ILE A 6 1.77 -8.91 -3.87
CA ILE A 6 1.82 -8.57 -2.45
C ILE A 6 0.89 -9.52 -1.70
N ARG A 7 1.39 -10.15 -0.63
CA ARG A 7 0.57 -10.95 0.27
C ARG A 7 0.09 -10.05 1.41
N ILE A 8 -1.22 -9.96 1.57
CA ILE A 8 -1.92 -9.27 2.66
C ILE A 8 -3.05 -10.17 3.16
N ASP A 9 -3.49 -9.97 4.39
CA ASP A 9 -4.68 -10.62 4.94
C ASP A 9 -5.93 -10.30 4.11
N ASP A 10 -6.84 -11.27 4.01
CA ASP A 10 -8.03 -11.15 3.17
C ASP A 10 -9.00 -10.08 3.69
N ASP A 11 -9.20 -10.01 5.01
CA ASP A 11 -9.94 -8.92 5.65
C ASP A 11 -9.34 -7.56 5.28
N LEU A 12 -8.02 -7.41 5.40
CA LEU A 12 -7.34 -6.15 5.08
C LEU A 12 -7.56 -5.79 3.60
N LYS A 13 -7.47 -6.76 2.70
CA LYS A 13 -7.77 -6.58 1.28
C LYS A 13 -9.20 -6.11 1.07
N GLN A 14 -10.19 -6.80 1.64
CA GLN A 14 -11.61 -6.48 1.45
C GLN A 14 -11.94 -5.07 1.98
N HIS A 15 -11.51 -4.76 3.20
CA HIS A 15 -11.74 -3.45 3.80
C HIS A 15 -11.07 -2.33 3.01
N SER A 16 -9.81 -2.52 2.61
CA SER A 16 -9.06 -1.54 1.83
C SER A 16 -9.71 -1.32 0.46
N PHE A 17 -10.12 -2.39 -0.22
CA PHE A 17 -10.76 -2.28 -1.55
C PHE A 17 -12.10 -1.55 -1.46
N ALA A 18 -12.92 -1.86 -0.45
CA ALA A 18 -14.20 -1.17 -0.24
C ALA A 18 -14.03 0.33 0.04
N GLU A 19 -13.03 0.71 0.85
CA GLU A 19 -12.70 2.12 1.09
C GLU A 19 -12.18 2.81 -0.18
N LEU A 20 -11.33 2.13 -0.94
CA LEU A 20 -10.76 2.65 -2.18
C LEU A 20 -11.82 2.85 -3.27
N GLU A 21 -12.78 1.94 -3.37
CA GLU A 21 -13.93 2.08 -4.27
C GLU A 21 -14.79 3.30 -3.92
N LYS A 22 -15.01 3.60 -2.63
CA LYS A 22 -15.72 4.82 -2.20
C LYS A 22 -14.97 6.08 -2.59
N LEU A 23 -13.64 6.05 -2.56
CA LEU A 23 -12.78 7.16 -2.96
C LEU A 23 -12.61 7.26 -4.48
N GLY A 24 -13.10 6.28 -5.25
CA GLY A 24 -12.93 6.21 -6.70
C GLY A 24 -11.50 5.91 -7.15
N VAL A 25 -10.66 5.37 -6.26
CA VAL A 25 -9.26 5.09 -6.54
C VAL A 25 -9.06 3.58 -6.67
N THR A 26 -8.32 3.12 -7.68
CA THR A 26 -8.00 1.70 -7.79
C THR A 26 -6.80 1.34 -6.89
N PRO A 27 -6.73 0.11 -6.36
CA PRO A 27 -5.57 -0.35 -5.57
C PRO A 27 -4.25 -0.22 -6.34
N SER A 28 -4.29 -0.44 -7.66
CA SER A 28 -3.14 -0.27 -8.55
C SER A 28 -2.67 1.19 -8.60
N GLU A 29 -3.60 2.14 -8.59
CA GLU A 29 -3.28 3.56 -8.63
C GLU A 29 -2.68 4.02 -7.31
N LEU A 30 -3.26 3.60 -6.17
CA LEU A 30 -2.70 3.87 -4.84
C LEU A 30 -1.27 3.33 -4.72
N LEU A 31 -1.03 2.08 -5.16
CA LEU A 31 0.30 1.49 -5.12
C LEU A 31 1.28 2.24 -6.03
N ARG A 32 0.87 2.64 -7.24
CA ARG A 32 1.71 3.45 -8.14
C ARG A 32 2.06 4.80 -7.53
N GLN A 33 1.11 5.49 -6.93
CA GLN A 33 1.34 6.77 -6.27
C GLN A 33 2.28 6.62 -5.07
N THR A 34 2.11 5.54 -4.31
CA THR A 34 2.99 5.22 -3.17
C THR A 34 4.42 4.98 -3.63
N LEU A 35 4.62 4.18 -4.68
CA LEU A 35 5.95 3.91 -5.23
C LEU A 35 6.60 5.16 -5.84
N GLN A 36 5.83 5.99 -6.55
CA GLN A 36 6.30 7.27 -7.05
C GLN A 36 6.72 8.21 -5.91
N TYR A 37 5.92 8.30 -4.85
CA TYR A 37 6.27 9.11 -3.67
C TYR A 37 7.60 8.68 -3.04
N VAL A 38 7.84 7.38 -2.90
CA VAL A 38 9.12 6.85 -2.39
C VAL A 38 10.27 7.20 -3.32
N THR A 39 10.04 7.14 -4.63
CA THR A 39 11.05 7.46 -5.65
C THR A 39 11.40 8.95 -5.63
N GLU A 40 10.40 9.83 -5.57
CA GLU A 40 10.59 11.28 -5.60
C GLU A 40 11.11 11.84 -4.28
N ARG A 41 10.64 11.30 -3.14
CA ARG A 41 10.95 11.85 -1.82
C ARG A 41 12.01 11.07 -1.05
N GLY A 42 12.40 9.88 -1.51
CA GLY A 42 13.35 9.00 -0.82
C GLY A 42 12.87 8.51 0.55
N LYS A 43 11.58 8.65 0.87
CA LYS A 43 11.00 8.28 2.17
C LYS A 43 9.63 7.64 2.01
N LEU A 44 9.32 6.72 2.91
CA LEU A 44 7.99 6.11 2.96
C LEU A 44 6.95 7.16 3.38
N PRO A 45 5.76 7.19 2.74
CA PRO A 45 4.68 8.10 3.13
C PRO A 45 4.13 7.78 4.52
N PHE A 46 4.32 6.55 5.00
CA PHE A 46 3.96 6.09 6.33
C PHE A 46 5.23 5.68 7.08
N LYS A 47 5.39 6.12 8.33
CA LYS A 47 6.40 5.54 9.22
C LYS A 47 6.03 4.09 9.43
N SER A 48 6.92 3.19 9.06
CA SER A 48 6.80 1.76 9.34
C SER A 48 6.73 1.58 10.86
N SER A 49 5.52 1.52 11.43
CA SER A 49 5.30 0.93 12.74
C SER A 49 5.36 -0.59 12.58
N ILE A 50 6.51 -1.07 12.09
CA ILE A 50 6.89 -2.45 12.30
C ILE A 50 7.26 -2.44 13.77
N THR A 51 6.32 -2.88 14.62
CA THR A 51 6.69 -3.47 15.90
C THR A 51 7.62 -4.62 15.56
N GLN A 52 8.91 -4.29 15.47
CA GLN A 52 9.99 -5.23 15.40
C GLN A 52 9.96 -5.96 16.74
N ARG A 53 9.20 -7.05 16.83
CA ARG A 53 9.48 -8.09 17.83
C ARG A 53 10.81 -8.70 17.42
N ARG A 54 11.91 -8.10 17.90
CA ARG A 54 13.16 -8.82 18.11
C ARG A 54 12.93 -9.71 19.33
N GLY A 55 12.86 -11.00 19.07
CA GLY A 55 13.06 -12.06 20.06
C GLY A 55 14.12 -12.98 19.49
#